data_AF-A0A7V5N4R6-F1
#
_entry.id   AF-A0A7V5N4R6-F1
#
_cell.length_a   1.000
_cell.length_b   1.000
_cell.length_c   1.000
_cell.angle_alpha   90.00
_cell.angle_beta   90.00
_cell.angle_gamma   90.00
#
_symmetry.space_group_name_H-M   'P 1'
#
loop_
_entity.id
_entity.type
_entity.pdbx_description
1 polymer ?
#
loop_
_entity_poly.entity_id
_entity_poly.type
_entity_poly.pdbx_seq_one_letter_code
_entity_poly.pdbx_strand_id
1 'polypeptide(L)'
;AKESELYLERELKERAEILAESEKALEDFQKANQDWYGSSDPEILMNLGRLKRDIEINSQTYLLLREQYEIARLTAQKDVPIVRILDMPSLPTIKSSPRRAIIIILSGMVAFILSFGFIIISDAFKRASDQSTRESFSSLGDDIARAFPAVDRLFLKREK
;
A
#
# COMPACT_ATOMS: atom_id res chain seq x y z
N ALA A 1 -19.91 10.77 -13.66
CA ALA A 1 -20.52 12.08 -13.95
C ALA A 1 -20.44 12.42 -15.45
N LYS A 2 -19.24 12.50 -16.04
CA LYS A 2 -19.09 12.90 -17.47
C LYS A 2 -19.62 11.87 -18.47
N GLU A 3 -19.46 10.57 -18.19
CA GLU A 3 -19.99 9.49 -19.04
C GLU A 3 -21.54 9.45 -19.05
N SER A 4 -22.17 9.71 -17.90
CA SER A 4 -23.63 9.76 -17.78
C SER A 4 -24.22 10.99 -18.49
N GLU A 5 -23.54 12.13 -18.47
CA GLU A 5 -23.92 13.33 -19.24
C GLU A 5 -23.94 13.03 -20.74
N LEU A 6 -22.86 12.42 -21.25
CA LEU A 6 -22.70 12.10 -22.67
C LEU A 6 -23.73 11.06 -23.15
N TYR A 7 -24.08 10.10 -22.30
CA TYR A 7 -25.18 9.16 -22.57
C TYR A 7 -26.53 9.87 -22.67
N LEU A 8 -26.85 10.74 -21.70
CA LEU A 8 -28.11 11.48 -21.67
C LEU A 8 -28.24 12.46 -22.85
N GLU A 9 -27.15 13.09 -23.27
CA GLU A 9 -27.13 13.95 -24.45
C GLU A 9 -27.48 13.19 -25.73
N ARG A 10 -26.90 12.00 -25.92
CA ARG A 10 -27.19 11.15 -27.07
C ARG A 10 -28.64 10.69 -27.08
N GLU A 11 -29.14 10.20 -25.96
CA GLU A 11 -30.53 9.75 -25.82
C GLU A 11 -31.51 10.91 -26.05
N LEU A 12 -31.21 12.11 -25.54
CA LEU A 12 -32.03 13.30 -25.78
C LEU A 12 -32.18 13.62 -27.26
N LYS A 13 -31.08 13.49 -28.02
CA LYS A 13 -31.11 13.73 -29.46
C LYS A 13 -32.00 12.70 -30.16
N GLU A 14 -31.86 11.43 -29.81
CA GLU A 14 -32.68 10.35 -30.35
C GLU A 14 -34.18 10.56 -30.02
N ARG A 15 -34.51 10.91 -28.78
CA ARG A 15 -35.91 11.20 -28.40
C ARG A 15 -36.47 12.45 -29.06
N ALA A 16 -35.64 13.45 -29.31
CA ALA A 16 -36.05 14.64 -30.06
C ALA A 16 -36.39 14.28 -31.51
N GLU A 17 -35.61 13.39 -32.14
CA GLU A 17 -35.90 12.89 -33.49
C GLU A 17 -37.22 12.10 -33.51
N ILE A 18 -37.45 11.20 -32.55
CA ILE A 18 -38.71 10.44 -32.43
C ILE A 18 -39.92 11.36 -32.22
N LEU A 19 -39.77 12.40 -31.37
CA LEU A 19 -40.83 13.39 -31.17
C LEU A 19 -41.14 14.13 -32.47
N ALA A 20 -40.10 14.59 -33.18
CA ALA A 20 -40.26 15.27 -34.47
C ALA A 20 -40.92 14.36 -35.53
N GLU A 21 -40.59 13.06 -35.55
CA GLU A 21 -41.28 12.09 -36.40
C GLU A 21 -42.76 11.95 -36.06
N SER A 22 -43.11 11.92 -34.78
CA SER A 22 -44.52 11.84 -34.34
C SER A 22 -45.31 13.11 -34.66
N GLU A 23 -44.69 14.28 -34.55
CA GLU A 23 -45.26 15.56 -34.96
C GLU A 23 -45.48 15.62 -36.47
N LYS A 24 -44.48 15.18 -37.24
CA LYS A 24 -44.59 15.09 -38.69
C LYS A 24 -45.69 14.13 -39.15
N ALA A 25 -45.85 12.99 -38.47
CA ALA A 25 -46.94 12.05 -38.77
C ALA A 25 -48.32 12.69 -38.55
N LEU A 26 -48.49 13.51 -37.51
CA LEU A 26 -49.72 14.29 -37.32
C LEU A 26 -49.89 15.35 -38.40
N GLU A 27 -48.83 16.06 -38.76
CA GLU A 27 -48.86 17.08 -39.80
C GLU A 27 -49.25 16.48 -41.17
N ASP A 28 -48.63 15.37 -41.55
CA ASP A 28 -48.92 14.65 -42.80
C ASP A 28 -50.36 14.12 -42.81
N PHE A 29 -50.87 13.62 -41.67
CA PHE A 29 -52.27 13.21 -41.52
C PHE A 29 -53.25 14.39 -41.68
N GLN A 30 -52.94 15.55 -41.08
CA GLN A 30 -53.76 16.76 -41.20
C GLN A 30 -53.73 17.34 -42.61
N LYS A 31 -52.58 17.30 -43.30
CA LYS A 31 -52.45 17.72 -44.70
C LYS A 31 -53.24 16.82 -45.64
N ALA A 32 -53.19 15.51 -45.42
CA ALA A 32 -53.97 14.54 -46.21
C ALA A 32 -55.48 14.71 -46.00
N ASN A 33 -55.90 15.13 -44.81
CA ASN A 33 -57.30 15.29 -44.43
C ASN A 33 -57.63 16.74 -44.08
N GLN A 34 -57.60 17.66 -45.04
CA GLN A 34 -57.79 19.11 -44.76
C GLN A 34 -59.09 19.44 -43.99
N ASP A 35 -60.17 18.68 -44.18
CA ASP A 35 -61.44 18.86 -43.46
C ASP A 35 -61.47 18.20 -42.07
N TRP A 36 -60.33 17.75 -41.53
CA TRP A 36 -60.25 17.04 -40.24
C TRP A 36 -60.90 17.80 -39.08
N TYR A 37 -60.87 19.14 -39.09
CA TYR A 37 -61.42 19.98 -38.02
C TYR A 37 -62.95 19.98 -37.96
N GLY A 38 -63.60 19.78 -39.11
CA GLY A 38 -65.06 19.75 -39.24
C GLY A 38 -65.63 18.39 -39.62
N SER A 39 -64.77 17.37 -39.77
CA SER A 39 -65.20 16.04 -40.20
C SER A 39 -65.99 15.33 -39.10
N SER A 40 -67.17 14.81 -39.48
CA SER A 40 -67.99 13.93 -38.64
C SER A 40 -67.57 12.46 -38.74
N ASP A 41 -66.51 12.14 -39.48
CA ASP A 41 -66.03 10.77 -39.66
C ASP A 41 -65.37 10.25 -38.37
N PRO A 42 -65.94 9.20 -37.72
CA PRO A 42 -65.37 8.63 -36.51
C PRO A 42 -63.93 8.10 -36.68
N GLU A 43 -63.56 7.61 -37.88
CA GLU A 43 -62.21 7.07 -38.11
C GLU A 43 -61.14 8.17 -38.08
N ILE A 44 -61.43 9.32 -38.71
CA ILE A 44 -60.53 10.47 -38.74
C ILE A 44 -60.29 10.98 -37.31
N LEU A 45 -61.35 11.14 -36.53
CA LEU A 45 -61.28 11.63 -35.15
C LEU A 45 -60.49 10.67 -34.24
N MET A 46 -60.70 9.36 -34.40
CA MET A 46 -60.00 8.34 -33.60
C MET A 46 -58.50 8.29 -33.92
N ASN A 47 -58.14 8.37 -35.20
CA ASN A 47 -56.74 8.42 -35.64
C ASN A 47 -56.03 9.69 -35.15
N LEU A 48 -56.71 10.83 -35.20
CA LEU A 48 -56.19 12.10 -34.68
C LEU A 48 -55.97 12.04 -33.16
N GLY A 49 -56.90 11.42 -32.42
CA GLY A 49 -56.74 11.18 -30.98
C GLY A 49 -55.63 10.21 -30.64
N ARG A 50 -55.28 9.27 -31.54
CA ARG A 50 -54.11 8.39 -31.38
C ARG A 50 -52.81 9.16 -31.59
N LEU A 51 -52.67 9.86 -32.72
CA LEU A 51 -51.47 10.65 -33.05
C LEU A 51 -51.18 11.72 -32.00
N LYS A 52 -52.20 12.40 -31.47
CA LYS A 52 -52.04 13.37 -30.37
C LYS A 52 -51.53 12.72 -29.08
N ARG A 53 -52.01 11.52 -28.74
CA ARG A 53 -51.50 10.79 -27.56
C ARG A 53 -50.05 10.37 -27.75
N ASP A 54 -49.67 9.95 -28.96
CA ASP A 54 -48.30 9.56 -29.27
C ASP A 54 -47.35 10.75 -29.09
N ILE A 55 -47.73 11.94 -29.59
CA ILE A 55 -46.97 13.19 -29.36
C ILE A 55 -46.90 13.53 -27.87
N GLU A 56 -48.00 13.42 -27.14
CA GLU A 56 -48.03 13.71 -25.70
C GLU A 56 -47.06 12.81 -24.92
N ILE A 57 -47.08 11.50 -25.19
CA ILE A 57 -46.18 10.52 -24.56
C ILE A 57 -44.71 10.84 -24.87
N ASN A 58 -44.41 11.14 -26.14
CA ASN A 58 -43.06 11.47 -26.58
C ASN A 58 -42.57 12.79 -25.98
N SER A 59 -43.45 13.79 -25.91
CA SER A 59 -43.17 15.10 -25.30
C SER A 59 -42.89 14.97 -23.80
N GLN A 60 -43.71 14.24 -23.06
CA GLN A 60 -43.49 13.98 -21.64
C GLN A 60 -42.15 13.26 -21.39
N THR A 61 -41.85 12.25 -22.21
CA THR A 61 -40.59 11.50 -22.11
C THR A 61 -39.38 12.40 -22.40
N TYR A 62 -39.47 13.22 -23.45
CA TYR A 62 -38.42 14.17 -23.81
C TYR A 62 -38.18 15.22 -22.70
N LEU A 63 -39.26 15.78 -22.13
CA LEU A 63 -39.17 16.75 -21.04
C LEU A 63 -38.50 16.15 -19.80
N LEU A 64 -38.87 14.92 -19.42
CA LEU A 64 -38.26 14.22 -18.30
C LEU A 64 -36.75 13.99 -18.51
N LEU A 65 -36.35 13.52 -19.69
CA LEU A 65 -34.93 13.32 -20.01
C LEU A 65 -34.16 14.64 -20.04
N ARG A 66 -34.81 15.72 -20.53
CA ARG A 66 -34.21 17.06 -20.55
C ARG A 66 -33.92 17.55 -19.15
N GLU A 67 -34.86 17.37 -18.22
CA GLU A 67 -34.67 17.71 -16.82
C GLU A 67 -33.51 16.91 -16.20
N GLN A 68 -33.47 15.59 -16.42
CA GLN A 68 -32.39 14.73 -15.93
C GLN A 68 -31.01 15.14 -16.47
N TYR A 69 -30.94 15.51 -17.75
CA TYR A 69 -29.71 16.00 -18.37
C TYR A 69 -29.22 17.30 -17.71
N GLU A 70 -30.10 18.29 -17.48
CA GLU A 70 -29.68 19.54 -16.83
C GLU A 70 -29.21 19.29 -15.38
N ILE A 71 -29.88 18.39 -14.64
CA ILE A 71 -29.42 17.99 -13.31
C ILE A 71 -28.03 17.35 -13.38
N ALA A 72 -27.82 16.39 -14.30
CA ALA A 72 -26.55 15.69 -14.48
C ALA A 72 -25.41 16.64 -14.91
N ARG A 73 -25.72 17.60 -15.78
CA ARG A 73 -24.79 18.63 -16.23
C ARG A 73 -24.39 19.58 -15.09
N LEU A 74 -25.35 19.95 -14.23
CA LEU A 74 -25.08 20.77 -13.05
C LEU A 74 -24.27 20.03 -11.99
N THR A 75 -24.52 18.73 -11.77
CA THR A 75 -23.72 17.93 -10.81
C THR A 75 -22.30 17.70 -11.31
N ALA A 76 -22.13 17.44 -12.61
CA ALA A 76 -20.80 17.33 -13.22
C ALA A 76 -19.98 18.64 -13.09
N GLN A 77 -20.63 19.81 -13.15
CA GLN A 77 -19.98 21.09 -12.87
C GLN A 77 -19.73 21.35 -11.38
N LYS A 78 -20.53 20.76 -10.50
CA LYS A 78 -20.46 20.91 -9.03
C LYS A 78 -19.59 19.88 -8.33
N ASP A 79 -18.99 18.91 -9.04
CA ASP A 79 -18.01 17.97 -8.51
C ASP A 79 -16.72 18.72 -8.08
N VAL A 80 -16.84 19.52 -7.01
CA VAL A 80 -15.73 19.93 -6.17
C VAL A 80 -15.43 18.68 -5.33
N PRO A 81 -14.28 18.02 -5.51
CA PRO A 81 -13.96 16.86 -4.71
C PRO A 81 -13.90 17.30 -3.25
N ILE A 82 -14.89 16.91 -2.45
CA ILE A 82 -14.88 17.08 -1.01
C ILE A 82 -13.92 16.02 -0.46
N VAL A 83 -12.62 16.21 -0.68
CA VAL A 83 -11.60 15.51 0.08
C VAL A 83 -11.60 16.15 1.46
N ARG A 84 -12.51 15.68 2.32
CA ARG A 84 -12.49 16.03 3.73
C ARG A 84 -11.41 15.17 4.37
N ILE A 85 -10.24 15.76 4.60
CA ILE A 85 -9.21 15.17 5.44
C ILE A 85 -9.83 14.99 6.82
N LEU A 86 -10.20 13.75 7.18
CA LEU A 86 -10.84 13.41 8.44
C LEU A 86 -9.86 13.47 9.61
N ASP A 87 -8.58 13.19 9.35
CA ASP A 87 -7.51 13.37 10.33
C ASP A 87 -6.16 13.54 9.63
N MET A 88 -5.30 14.38 10.19
CA MET A 88 -3.94 14.54 9.69
C MET A 88 -3.09 13.35 10.15
N PRO A 89 -2.16 12.84 9.33
CA PRO A 89 -1.34 11.70 9.71
C PRO A 89 -0.49 12.05 10.94
N SER A 90 -0.67 11.30 12.04
CA SER A 90 0.16 11.46 13.22
C SER A 90 1.54 10.83 12.98
N LEU A 91 2.59 11.61 13.24
CA LEU A 91 3.96 11.12 13.20
C LEU A 91 4.17 10.10 14.33
N PRO A 92 4.84 8.96 14.07
CA PRO A 92 5.05 7.95 15.10
C PRO A 92 5.95 8.50 16.21
N THR A 93 5.39 8.66 17.41
CA THR A 93 6.11 9.12 18.61
C THR A 93 7.05 8.07 19.18
N ILE A 94 6.83 6.79 18.87
CA ILE A 94 7.62 5.67 19.38
C ILE A 94 8.20 4.88 18.21
N LYS A 95 9.52 4.64 18.26
CA LYS A 95 10.22 3.81 17.28
C LYS A 95 9.77 2.36 17.39
N SER A 96 9.14 1.84 16.34
CA SER A 96 8.59 0.47 16.29
C SER A 96 9.69 -0.62 16.34
N SER A 97 10.89 -0.37 15.81
CA SER A 97 11.98 -1.37 15.79
C SER A 97 13.38 -0.75 15.61
N PRO A 98 14.48 -1.46 15.93
CA PRO A 98 14.65 -2.46 16.99
C PRO A 98 15.03 -1.81 18.34
N ARG A 99 14.71 -2.46 19.47
CA ARG A 99 15.05 -2.02 20.83
C ARG A 99 16.56 -2.23 21.10
N ARG A 100 17.38 -1.27 20.69
CA ARG A 100 18.86 -1.31 20.79
C ARG A 100 19.38 -1.68 22.19
N ALA A 101 18.70 -1.22 23.24
CA ALA A 101 19.06 -1.54 24.63
C ALA A 101 19.04 -3.06 24.91
N ILE A 102 18.05 -3.79 24.41
CA ILE A 102 17.93 -5.24 24.62
C ILE A 102 19.09 -5.97 23.94
N ILE A 103 19.46 -5.55 22.73
CA ILE A 103 20.56 -6.15 21.96
C ILE A 103 21.89 -5.98 22.70
N ILE A 104 22.16 -4.79 23.22
CA ILE A 104 23.40 -4.49 23.96
C ILE A 104 23.48 -5.31 25.26
N ILE A 105 22.39 -5.39 26.02
CA ILE A 105 22.35 -6.16 27.27
C ILE A 105 22.60 -7.65 27.00
N LEU A 106 21.93 -8.21 25.98
CA LEU A 106 22.05 -9.63 25.68
C LEU A 106 23.46 -9.99 25.15
N SER A 107 24.00 -9.18 24.25
CA SER A 107 25.35 -9.40 23.70
C SER A 107 26.43 -9.23 24.77
N GLY A 108 26.31 -8.22 25.64
CA GLY A 108 27.22 -8.03 26.77
C GLY A 108 27.21 -9.21 27.75
N MET A 109 26.03 -9.73 28.08
CA MET A 109 25.88 -10.89 28.96
C MET A 109 26.55 -12.15 28.36
N VAL A 110 26.34 -12.40 27.07
CA VAL A 110 26.95 -13.54 26.37
C VAL A 110 28.48 -13.41 26.33
N ALA A 111 29.00 -12.23 25.97
CA ALA A 111 30.44 -11.98 25.92
C ALA A 111 31.12 -12.16 27.30
N PHE A 112 30.45 -11.70 28.36
CA PHE A 112 30.92 -11.87 29.73
C PHE A 112 31.06 -13.36 30.09
N ILE A 113 30.01 -14.16 29.87
CA ILE A 113 30.03 -15.60 30.17
C ILE A 113 31.15 -16.31 29.39
N LEU A 114 31.30 -16.00 28.10
CA LEU A 114 32.34 -16.58 27.25
C LEU A 114 33.75 -16.20 27.72
N SER A 115 33.96 -14.95 28.13
CA SER A 115 35.26 -14.48 28.64
C SER A 115 35.64 -15.20 29.93
N PHE A 116 34.70 -15.36 30.86
CA PHE A 116 34.96 -16.08 32.12
C PHE A 116 35.25 -17.57 31.85
N GLY A 117 34.47 -18.21 30.98
CA GLY A 117 34.72 -19.59 30.57
C GLY A 117 36.10 -19.77 29.93
N PHE A 118 36.49 -18.85 29.04
CA PHE A 118 37.80 -18.89 28.38
C PHE A 118 38.96 -18.79 29.37
N ILE A 119 38.87 -17.88 30.36
CA ILE A 119 39.90 -17.73 31.39
C ILE A 119 40.06 -19.02 32.20
N ILE A 120 38.97 -19.62 32.67
CA ILE A 120 39.00 -20.86 33.46
C ILE A 120 39.61 -22.01 32.65
N ILE A 121 39.20 -22.18 31.39
CA ILE A 121 39.75 -23.21 30.50
C ILE A 121 41.25 -22.99 30.26
N SER A 122 41.64 -21.74 29.99
CA SER A 122 43.05 -21.40 29.76
C SER A 122 43.92 -21.61 30.98
N ASP A 123 43.41 -21.32 32.19
CA ASP A 123 44.12 -21.53 33.44
C ASP A 123 44.24 -23.03 33.76
N ALA A 124 43.17 -23.80 33.53
CA ALA A 124 43.19 -25.26 33.68
C ALA A 124 44.21 -25.91 32.73
N PHE A 125 44.31 -25.45 31.47
CA PHE A 125 45.27 -25.98 30.50
C PHE A 125 46.72 -25.62 30.88
N LYS A 126 46.96 -24.40 31.37
CA LYS A 126 48.28 -23.97 31.86
C LYS A 126 48.72 -24.77 33.10
N ARG A 127 47.82 -24.97 34.07
CA ARG A 127 48.09 -25.78 35.27
C ARG A 127 48.40 -27.23 34.95
N ALA A 128 47.67 -27.82 33.99
CA ALA A 128 47.95 -29.17 33.50
C ALA A 128 49.35 -29.30 32.86
N SER A 129 49.89 -28.20 32.28
CA SER A 129 51.22 -28.19 31.68
C SER A 129 52.38 -27.84 32.65
N ASP A 130 52.10 -27.22 33.82
CA ASP A 130 53.14 -26.62 34.68
C ASP A 130 53.46 -27.44 35.96
N GLN A 131 52.81 -28.57 36.20
CA GLN A 131 53.04 -29.41 37.40
C GLN A 131 54.34 -30.26 37.34
N SER A 132 55.00 -30.39 36.18
CA SER A 132 56.26 -31.17 36.05
C SER A 132 57.53 -30.31 35.93
N THR A 133 57.43 -29.00 35.73
CA THR A 133 58.57 -28.17 35.27
C THR A 133 59.14 -27.22 36.34
N ARG A 134 58.55 -27.15 37.54
CA ARG A 134 59.04 -26.25 38.60
C ARG A 134 59.80 -26.94 39.74
N GLU A 135 59.51 -28.21 40.06
CA GLU A 135 60.23 -28.92 41.13
C GLU A 135 61.54 -29.60 40.67
N SER A 136 61.67 -29.93 39.39
CA SER A 136 62.87 -30.62 38.87
C SER A 136 64.07 -29.70 38.57
N PHE A 137 63.85 -28.39 38.39
CA PHE A 137 64.93 -27.47 38.01
C PHE A 137 65.66 -26.85 39.21
N SER A 138 65.04 -26.79 40.38
CA SER A 138 65.66 -26.25 41.60
C SER A 138 66.55 -27.27 42.32
N SER A 139 66.14 -28.54 42.39
CA SER A 139 66.95 -29.61 43.00
C SER A 139 68.19 -29.97 42.18
N LEU A 140 68.12 -29.81 40.84
CA LEU A 140 69.24 -30.12 39.95
C LEU A 140 70.47 -29.22 40.19
N GLY A 141 70.25 -27.93 40.47
CA GLY A 141 71.33 -27.00 40.75
C GLY A 141 72.06 -27.33 42.05
N ASP A 142 71.31 -27.64 43.10
CA ASP A 142 71.84 -27.96 44.42
C ASP A 142 72.53 -29.34 44.46
N ASP A 143 72.03 -30.33 43.72
CA ASP A 143 72.63 -31.66 43.64
C ASP A 143 73.92 -31.66 42.78
N ILE A 144 73.95 -30.90 41.69
CA ILE A 144 75.18 -30.73 40.88
C ILE A 144 76.29 -30.06 41.69
N ALA A 145 75.95 -29.03 42.49
CA ALA A 145 76.90 -28.34 43.34
C ALA A 145 77.47 -29.24 44.45
N ARG A 146 76.69 -30.18 44.98
CA ARG A 146 77.17 -31.17 45.97
C ARG A 146 78.00 -32.29 45.37
N ALA A 147 77.67 -32.75 44.17
CA ALA A 147 78.32 -33.93 43.58
C ALA A 147 79.74 -33.67 43.06
N PHE A 148 80.06 -32.44 42.61
CA PHE A 148 81.36 -32.15 41.99
C PHE A 148 81.92 -30.76 42.35
N PRO A 149 82.59 -30.60 43.51
CA PRO A 149 83.17 -29.31 43.92
C PRO A 149 84.37 -28.83 43.07
N ALA A 150 84.88 -29.65 42.15
CA ALA A 150 86.09 -29.36 41.38
C ALA A 150 85.86 -28.74 39.99
N VAL A 151 84.61 -28.55 39.55
CA VAL A 151 84.30 -28.07 38.18
C VAL A 151 84.29 -26.53 38.07
N ASP A 152 84.29 -25.83 39.21
CA ASP A 152 84.25 -24.35 39.27
C ASP A 152 85.48 -23.67 38.64
N ARG A 153 86.61 -24.39 38.54
CA ARG A 153 87.87 -23.86 37.97
C ARG A 153 88.05 -24.11 36.48
N LEU A 154 87.15 -24.82 35.81
CA LEU A 154 87.30 -25.19 34.38
C LEU A 154 86.46 -24.30 33.43
N PHE A 155 85.49 -23.56 33.93
CA PHE A 155 84.64 -22.68 33.11
C PHE A 155 85.23 -21.28 32.82
N LEU A 156 86.36 -20.91 33.44
CA LEU A 156 86.99 -19.58 33.28
C LEU A 156 88.20 -19.53 32.31
N LYS A 157 88.51 -20.61 31.58
CA LYS A 157 89.63 -20.66 30.62
C LYS A 157 89.17 -20.72 29.16
N ARG A 158 88.25 -19.84 28.78
CA ARG A 158 87.88 -19.60 27.37
C ARG A 158 87.48 -18.15 27.09
N GLU A 159 88.21 -17.20 27.63
CA GLU A 159 88.37 -15.87 27.03
C GLU A 159 89.86 -15.52 27.07
N LYS A 160 90.48 -15.44 25.90
CA LYS A 160 91.70 -14.67 25.67
C LYS A 160 91.31 -13.51 24.78
#